data_AF-A0AAU1VBL6-F1
#
_entry.id   AF-A0AAU1VBL6-F1
#
_cell.length_a   1.000
_cell.length_b   1.000
_cell.length_c   1.000
_cell.angle_alpha   90.00
_cell.angle_beta   90.00
_cell.angle_gamma   90.00
#
_symmetry.space_group_name_H-M   'P 1'
#
loop_
_entity.id
_entity.type
_entity.pdbx_description
1 polymer ?
#
loop_
_entity_poly.entity_id
_entity_poly.type
_entity_poly.pdbx_seq_one_letter_code
_entity_poly.pdbx_strand_id
1 'polypeptide(L)'
;MPPTTSARRTLVACAVSAVLLGAAAVPAVASAPVAGSGTHAGFGAHAGSGYDASARLDYQKAVAADVLVDQLLVKKDPSALDRYWGSEYHQHNPNIADGVEGARSGLGAYFKQFPQLTVTPKRVIAEGDLVAVHSHYLNAPGERGQAVVDLFRVRGGKIVEHWNVLQDVPESSANGNGMF
;
A
#
# COMPACT_ATOMS: atom_id res chain seq x y z
N MET A 1 -62.48 -36.72 2.35
CA MET A 1 -61.16 -36.28 1.83
C MET A 1 -60.17 -36.26 2.99
N PRO A 2 -59.09 -37.05 2.95
CA PRO A 2 -58.03 -37.01 3.96
C PRO A 2 -57.05 -35.83 3.71
N PRO A 3 -56.23 -35.42 4.70
CA PRO A 3 -55.56 -34.12 4.72
C PRO A 3 -54.28 -34.09 3.88
N THR A 4 -53.99 -32.94 3.27
CA THR A 4 -52.73 -32.67 2.55
C THR A 4 -51.67 -32.11 3.49
N THR A 5 -50.45 -32.64 3.32
CA THR A 5 -49.26 -32.48 4.14
C THR A 5 -48.67 -31.06 4.12
N SER A 6 -48.27 -30.58 5.30
CA SER A 6 -47.47 -29.37 5.51
C SER A 6 -46.06 -29.53 4.94
N ALA A 7 -45.70 -28.71 3.95
CA ALA A 7 -44.33 -28.62 3.44
C ALA A 7 -43.59 -27.48 4.14
N ARG A 8 -42.62 -27.85 4.98
CA ARG A 8 -41.62 -26.97 5.59
C ARG A 8 -40.84 -26.22 4.50
N ARG A 9 -40.86 -24.89 4.52
CA ARG A 9 -39.86 -24.05 3.86
C ARG A 9 -38.86 -23.58 4.91
N THR A 10 -37.70 -24.23 4.94
CA THR A 10 -36.56 -23.80 5.75
C THR A 10 -35.93 -22.56 5.12
N LEU A 11 -35.78 -21.51 5.93
CA LEU A 11 -35.03 -20.29 5.63
C LEU A 11 -33.56 -20.61 5.31
N VAL A 12 -33.00 -19.97 4.28
CA VAL A 12 -31.56 -19.71 4.19
C VAL A 12 -31.38 -18.22 4.39
N ALA A 13 -31.02 -17.83 5.61
CA ALA A 13 -30.57 -16.49 5.92
C ALA A 13 -29.12 -16.35 5.44
N CYS A 14 -28.89 -15.55 4.40
CA CYS A 14 -27.55 -15.11 4.04
C CYS A 14 -27.06 -14.13 5.12
N ALA A 15 -26.15 -14.60 5.99
CA ALA A 15 -25.43 -13.74 6.91
C ALA A 15 -24.40 -12.92 6.12
N VAL A 16 -24.66 -11.62 5.97
CA VAL A 16 -23.64 -10.64 5.57
C VAL A 16 -22.87 -10.29 6.84
N SER A 17 -21.69 -10.88 7.00
CA SER A 17 -20.76 -10.47 8.05
C SER A 17 -20.10 -9.16 7.62
N ALA A 18 -20.62 -8.04 8.10
CA ALA A 18 -19.93 -6.77 8.09
C ALA A 18 -18.76 -6.85 9.09
N VAL A 19 -17.53 -7.00 8.59
CA VAL A 19 -16.34 -6.76 9.39
C VAL A 19 -16.17 -5.25 9.47
N LEU A 20 -16.68 -4.67 10.55
CA LEU A 20 -16.39 -3.30 10.98
C LEU A 20 -14.87 -3.20 11.22
N LEU A 21 -14.15 -2.51 10.34
CA LEU A 21 -12.79 -2.06 10.64
C LEU A 21 -12.91 -1.02 11.76
N GLY A 22 -12.66 -1.47 12.99
CA GLY A 22 -12.43 -0.57 14.11
C GLY A 22 -11.14 0.21 13.87
N ALA A 23 -11.25 1.49 13.56
CA ALA A 23 -10.14 2.42 13.62
C ALA A 23 -9.68 2.55 15.07
N ALA A 24 -8.71 1.72 15.47
CA ALA A 24 -7.97 1.96 16.70
C ALA A 24 -7.01 3.13 16.43
N ALA A 25 -7.38 4.31 16.93
CA ALA A 25 -6.48 5.45 16.97
C ALA A 25 -5.26 5.08 17.83
N VAL A 26 -4.10 4.90 17.20
CA VAL A 26 -2.84 4.78 17.91
C VAL A 26 -2.50 6.18 18.44
N PRO A 27 -2.39 6.39 19.77
CA PRO A 27 -1.99 7.69 20.28
C PRO A 27 -0.54 7.95 19.89
N ALA A 28 -0.28 9.10 19.27
CA ALA A 28 1.08 9.55 19.00
C ALA A 28 1.77 9.86 20.34
N VAL A 29 2.68 8.98 20.77
CA VAL A 29 3.57 9.26 21.90
C VAL A 29 4.73 10.09 21.36
N ALA A 30 4.76 11.37 21.72
CA ALA A 30 5.90 12.24 21.45
C ALA A 30 7.06 11.85 22.40
N SER A 31 8.08 11.19 21.86
CA SER A 31 9.34 10.98 22.57
C SER A 31 10.18 12.26 22.53
N ALA A 32 10.58 12.76 23.70
CA ALA A 32 11.50 13.88 23.83
C ALA A 32 12.89 13.56 23.22
N PRO A 33 13.63 14.56 22.70
CA PRO A 33 14.91 14.32 22.06
C PRO A 33 15.98 13.99 23.11
N VAL A 34 16.62 12.84 22.97
CA VAL A 34 17.86 12.51 23.70
C VAL A 34 19.01 13.24 23.01
N ALA A 35 19.60 14.21 23.69
CA ALA A 35 20.84 14.85 23.27
C ALA A 35 22.00 13.84 23.42
N GLY A 36 22.40 13.22 22.32
CA GLY A 36 23.58 12.38 22.23
C GLY A 36 24.71 13.12 21.50
N SER A 37 25.67 13.64 22.26
CA SER A 37 26.95 14.14 21.77
C SER A 37 27.79 12.99 21.21
N GLY A 38 27.86 12.87 19.89
CA GLY A 38 28.72 11.92 19.19
C GLY A 38 29.48 12.63 18.07
N THR A 39 30.80 12.69 18.21
CA THR A 39 31.74 13.31 17.28
C THR A 39 31.69 12.67 15.88
N HIS A 40 31.43 13.46 14.84
CA HIS A 40 31.59 13.04 13.45
C HIS A 40 33.08 12.93 13.10
N ALA A 41 33.62 11.71 13.16
CA ALA A 41 34.83 11.35 12.43
C ALA A 41 34.43 10.97 10.99
N GLY A 42 35.06 11.62 10.01
CA GLY A 42 34.67 11.58 8.61
C GLY A 42 34.87 10.25 7.91
N PHE A 43 34.17 10.10 6.79
CA PHE A 43 34.58 9.22 5.71
C PHE A 43 34.65 10.01 4.42
N GLY A 44 35.85 9.98 3.84
CA GLY A 44 36.18 10.63 2.58
C GLY A 44 35.46 10.03 1.38
N ALA A 45 35.46 10.85 0.33
CA ALA A 45 34.87 10.68 -0.98
C ALA A 45 35.08 9.32 -1.65
N HIS A 46 34.04 8.86 -2.36
CA HIS A 46 34.20 8.35 -3.72
C HIS A 46 33.32 9.16 -4.66
N ALA A 47 33.99 9.76 -5.64
CA ALA A 47 33.43 10.62 -6.66
C ALA A 47 32.50 9.83 -7.61
N GLY A 48 31.24 10.23 -7.64
CA GLY A 48 30.34 10.08 -8.78
C GLY A 48 29.74 11.45 -9.04
N SER A 49 29.70 11.89 -10.29
CA SER A 49 29.21 13.23 -10.62
C SER A 49 27.80 13.44 -10.04
N GLY A 50 27.48 14.62 -9.50
CA GLY A 50 26.15 14.89 -8.94
C GLY A 50 25.00 14.65 -9.94
N TYR A 51 25.32 14.68 -11.24
CA TYR A 51 24.42 14.32 -12.34
C TYR A 51 24.08 12.82 -12.40
N ASP A 52 25.03 11.93 -12.10
CA ASP A 52 24.78 10.47 -12.10
C ASP A 52 23.93 10.03 -10.90
N ALA A 53 24.11 10.70 -9.75
CA ALA A 53 23.31 10.45 -8.56
C ALA A 53 21.85 10.91 -8.73
N SER A 54 21.62 12.09 -9.34
CA SER A 54 20.26 12.58 -9.62
C SER A 54 19.58 11.78 -10.73
N ALA A 55 20.30 11.39 -11.78
CA ALA A 55 19.77 10.55 -12.84
C ALA A 55 19.42 9.13 -12.34
N ARG A 56 20.22 8.57 -11.43
CA ARG A 56 19.89 7.30 -10.75
C ARG A 56 18.65 7.43 -9.87
N LEU A 57 18.53 8.55 -9.15
CA LEU A 57 17.35 8.86 -8.36
C LEU A 57 16.12 8.95 -9.25
N ASP A 58 16.15 9.77 -10.29
CA ASP A 58 15.06 9.97 -11.24
C ASP A 58 14.66 8.66 -11.95
N TYR A 59 15.63 7.80 -12.26
CA TYR A 59 15.37 6.45 -12.75
C TYR A 59 14.68 5.55 -11.71
N GLN A 60 15.09 5.59 -10.44
CA GLN A 60 14.40 4.88 -9.36
C GLN A 60 12.96 5.38 -9.15
N LYS A 61 12.74 6.71 -9.25
CA LYS A 61 11.37 7.28 -9.21
C LYS A 61 10.55 6.82 -10.39
N ALA A 62 11.13 6.82 -11.59
CA ALA A 62 10.45 6.42 -12.81
C ALA A 62 10.10 4.92 -12.79
N VAL A 63 11.02 4.06 -12.34
CA VAL A 63 10.74 2.63 -12.19
C VAL A 63 9.62 2.40 -11.17
N ALA A 64 9.70 2.97 -9.97
CA ALA A 64 8.65 2.77 -8.98
C ALA A 64 7.30 3.39 -9.39
N ALA A 65 7.28 4.56 -10.05
CA ALA A 65 6.06 5.17 -10.57
C ALA A 65 5.41 4.35 -11.69
N ASP A 66 6.19 3.92 -12.67
CA ASP A 66 5.66 3.32 -13.90
C ASP A 66 5.44 1.80 -13.76
N VAL A 67 6.20 1.15 -12.88
CA VAL A 67 6.11 -0.30 -12.71
C VAL A 67 5.18 -0.68 -11.57
N LEU A 68 5.42 -0.16 -10.37
CA LEU A 68 4.69 -0.61 -9.20
C LEU A 68 3.24 -0.14 -9.25
N VAL A 69 3.04 1.10 -9.65
CA VAL A 69 1.71 1.68 -9.64
C VAL A 69 0.89 1.18 -10.82
N ASP A 70 1.42 1.26 -12.04
CA ASP A 70 0.66 0.85 -13.22
C ASP A 70 0.56 -0.67 -13.35
N GLN A 71 1.65 -1.44 -13.22
CA GLN A 71 1.61 -2.88 -13.46
C GLN A 71 0.96 -3.64 -12.29
N LEU A 72 1.35 -3.36 -11.05
CA LEU A 72 0.87 -4.14 -9.91
C LEU A 72 -0.49 -3.64 -9.43
N LEU A 73 -0.68 -2.33 -9.25
CA LEU A 73 -1.89 -1.81 -8.60
C LEU A 73 -3.03 -1.50 -9.60
N VAL A 74 -2.71 -0.92 -10.76
CA VAL A 74 -3.71 -0.60 -11.79
C VAL A 74 -4.07 -1.83 -12.61
N LYS A 75 -3.06 -2.46 -13.25
CA LYS A 75 -3.23 -3.64 -14.12
C LYS A 75 -3.41 -4.94 -13.36
N LYS A 76 -3.12 -4.97 -12.05
CA LYS A 76 -3.26 -6.15 -11.19
C LYS A 76 -2.47 -7.35 -11.70
N ASP A 77 -1.31 -7.13 -12.30
CA ASP A 77 -0.44 -8.18 -12.82
C ASP A 77 0.46 -8.74 -11.69
N PRO A 78 0.17 -9.95 -11.16
CA PRO A 78 0.96 -10.52 -10.08
C PRO A 78 2.39 -10.90 -10.52
N SER A 79 2.65 -11.04 -11.82
CA SER A 79 4.01 -11.33 -12.33
C SER A 79 4.96 -10.14 -12.19
N ALA A 80 4.44 -8.95 -11.87
CA ALA A 80 5.26 -7.81 -11.49
C ALA A 80 6.07 -8.10 -10.21
N LEU A 81 5.57 -8.92 -9.28
CA LEU A 81 6.32 -9.29 -8.08
C LEU A 81 7.62 -10.01 -8.46
N ASP A 82 7.59 -10.93 -9.42
CA ASP A 82 8.78 -11.68 -9.88
C ASP A 82 9.83 -10.75 -10.53
N ARG A 83 9.36 -9.74 -11.24
CA ARG A 83 10.23 -8.79 -11.95
C ARG A 83 10.84 -7.74 -11.04
N TYR A 84 10.15 -7.34 -9.97
CA TYR A 84 10.49 -6.10 -9.26
C TYR A 84 10.72 -6.25 -7.77
N TRP A 85 10.34 -7.36 -7.13
CA TRP A 85 10.70 -7.60 -5.73
C TRP A 85 12.09 -8.23 -5.63
N GLY A 86 12.85 -7.79 -4.63
CA GLY A 86 14.10 -8.42 -4.22
C GLY A 86 13.83 -9.62 -3.31
N SER A 87 14.76 -10.57 -3.26
CA SER A 87 14.67 -11.73 -2.36
C SER A 87 14.68 -11.37 -0.88
N GLU A 88 15.24 -10.20 -0.54
CA GLU A 88 15.31 -9.65 0.83
C GLU A 88 14.12 -8.74 1.17
N TYR A 89 12.97 -8.93 0.50
CA TYR A 89 11.83 -8.04 0.70
C TYR A 89 11.21 -8.15 2.09
N HIS A 90 11.00 -7.00 2.75
CA HIS A 90 10.29 -6.87 4.01
C HIS A 90 8.96 -6.11 3.88
N GLN A 91 7.88 -6.68 4.42
CA GLN A 91 6.53 -6.12 4.46
C GLN A 91 6.20 -5.64 5.87
N HIS A 92 5.85 -4.35 5.99
CA HIS A 92 5.50 -3.75 7.28
C HIS A 92 3.99 -3.57 7.48
N ASN A 93 3.17 -3.79 6.45
CA ASN A 93 1.71 -3.82 6.64
C ASN A 93 1.35 -5.00 7.55
N PRO A 94 0.76 -4.75 8.75
CA PRO A 94 0.52 -5.80 9.74
C PRO A 94 -0.54 -6.84 9.32
N ASN A 95 -1.26 -6.58 8.22
CA ASN A 95 -2.28 -7.48 7.68
C ASN A 95 -1.77 -8.39 6.56
N ILE A 96 -0.49 -8.23 6.16
CA ILE A 96 0.14 -9.02 5.11
C ILE A 96 1.36 -9.71 5.71
N ALA A 97 1.51 -11.01 5.46
CA ALA A 97 2.68 -11.75 5.93
C ALA A 97 3.97 -11.19 5.30
N ASP A 98 5.09 -11.33 6.02
CA ASP A 98 6.39 -10.88 5.53
C ASP A 98 6.89 -11.68 4.31
N GLY A 99 7.83 -11.11 3.57
CA GLY A 99 8.46 -11.72 2.40
C GLY A 99 7.65 -11.62 1.11
N VAL A 100 8.31 -11.97 0.00
CA VAL A 100 7.71 -11.88 -1.36
C VAL A 100 6.46 -12.74 -1.48
N GLU A 101 6.47 -13.96 -0.92
CA GLU A 101 5.32 -14.87 -0.97
C GLU A 101 4.16 -14.41 -0.08
N GLY A 102 4.45 -13.73 1.03
CA GLY A 102 3.45 -13.05 1.85
C GLY A 102 2.76 -11.93 1.09
N ALA A 103 3.54 -11.07 0.42
CA ALA A 103 3.01 -10.04 -0.45
C ALA A 103 2.17 -10.60 -1.62
N ARG A 104 2.66 -11.66 -2.28
CA ARG A 104 1.95 -12.34 -3.38
C ARG A 104 0.60 -12.87 -2.92
N SER A 105 0.57 -13.55 -1.79
CA SER A 105 -0.65 -14.12 -1.24
C SER A 105 -1.63 -13.04 -0.79
N GLY A 106 -1.15 -12.00 -0.11
CA GLY A 106 -1.96 -10.87 0.35
C GLY A 106 -2.61 -10.10 -0.78
N LEU A 107 -1.82 -9.68 -1.79
CA LEU A 107 -2.34 -8.97 -2.96
C LEU A 107 -3.29 -9.84 -3.78
N GLY A 108 -2.96 -11.12 -3.98
CA GLY A 108 -3.83 -12.06 -4.67
C GLY A 108 -5.18 -12.24 -3.97
N ALA A 109 -5.21 -12.29 -2.64
CA ALA A 109 -6.44 -12.33 -1.87
C ALA A 109 -7.23 -11.01 -2.00
N TYR A 110 -6.54 -9.87 -1.91
CA TYR A 110 -7.16 -8.55 -2.03
C TYR A 110 -7.84 -8.34 -3.40
N PHE A 111 -7.18 -8.69 -4.50
CA PHE A 111 -7.76 -8.57 -5.85
C PHE A 111 -8.93 -9.53 -6.08
N LYS A 112 -8.91 -10.71 -5.47
CA LYS A 112 -10.05 -11.64 -5.51
C LYS A 112 -11.24 -11.12 -4.71
N GLN A 113 -10.98 -10.50 -3.56
CA GLN A 113 -12.00 -9.90 -2.71
C GLN A 113 -12.64 -8.67 -3.37
N PHE A 114 -11.84 -7.86 -4.06
CA PHE A 114 -12.27 -6.61 -4.69
C PHE A 114 -12.01 -6.64 -6.21
N PRO A 115 -12.78 -7.43 -6.98
CA PRO A 115 -12.54 -7.60 -8.42
C PRO A 115 -12.76 -6.31 -9.24
N GLN A 116 -13.51 -5.36 -8.69
CA GLN A 116 -13.77 -4.04 -9.30
C GLN A 116 -12.86 -2.94 -8.74
N LEU A 117 -11.81 -3.32 -7.99
CA LEU A 117 -10.83 -2.38 -7.45
C LEU A 117 -10.30 -1.46 -8.54
N THR A 118 -10.33 -0.16 -8.28
CA THR A 118 -9.66 0.86 -9.09
C THR A 118 -8.67 1.61 -8.20
N VAL A 119 -7.43 1.74 -8.68
CA VAL A 119 -6.40 2.54 -8.02
C VAL A 119 -6.06 3.71 -8.94
N THR A 120 -6.21 4.93 -8.44
CA THR A 120 -5.88 6.16 -9.17
C THR A 120 -4.72 6.87 -8.49
N PRO A 121 -3.51 6.80 -9.05
CA PRO A 121 -2.35 7.48 -8.49
C PRO A 121 -2.52 8.99 -8.61
N LYS A 122 -2.13 9.73 -7.58
CA LYS A 122 -2.25 11.20 -7.54
C LYS A 122 -0.90 11.88 -7.63
N ARG A 123 0.13 11.28 -7.03
CA ARG A 123 1.51 11.78 -7.07
C ARG A 123 2.49 10.70 -6.65
N VAL A 124 3.72 10.85 -7.15
CA VAL A 124 4.88 10.06 -6.75
C VAL A 124 5.95 11.01 -6.26
N ILE A 125 6.53 10.70 -5.11
CA ILE A 125 7.61 11.46 -4.48
C ILE A 125 8.74 10.46 -4.23
N ALA A 126 9.98 10.88 -4.42
CA ALA A 126 11.11 10.02 -4.12
C ALA A 126 12.34 10.81 -3.70
N GLU A 127 13.06 10.21 -2.76
CA GLU A 127 14.19 10.77 -2.05
C GLU A 127 15.11 9.63 -1.61
N GLY A 128 16.41 9.72 -1.93
CA GLY A 128 17.35 8.65 -1.63
C GLY A 128 16.93 7.32 -2.27
N ASP A 129 16.87 6.25 -1.48
CA ASP A 129 16.40 4.94 -1.91
C ASP A 129 14.89 4.73 -1.65
N LEU A 130 14.14 5.79 -1.35
CA LEU A 130 12.72 5.73 -1.01
C LEU A 130 11.83 6.31 -2.11
N VAL A 131 10.69 5.66 -2.34
CA VAL A 131 9.62 6.13 -3.22
C VAL A 131 8.28 6.04 -2.52
N ALA A 132 7.57 7.16 -2.42
CA ALA A 132 6.21 7.24 -1.91
C ALA A 132 5.22 7.46 -3.06
N VAL A 133 4.11 6.74 -3.02
CA VAL A 133 2.99 6.89 -3.96
C VAL A 133 1.75 7.23 -3.16
N HIS A 134 1.16 8.38 -3.45
CA HIS A 134 -0.14 8.75 -2.89
C HIS A 134 -1.23 8.48 -3.93
N SER A 135 -2.20 7.65 -3.54
CA SER A 135 -3.18 7.05 -4.45
C SER A 135 -4.58 7.06 -3.84
N HIS A 136 -5.58 7.11 -4.71
CA HIS A 136 -6.98 6.93 -4.37
C HIS A 136 -7.43 5.52 -4.73
N TYR A 137 -7.80 4.73 -3.73
CA TYR A 137 -8.29 3.37 -3.88
C TYR A 137 -9.81 3.34 -3.79
N LEU A 138 -10.47 2.70 -4.75
CA LEU A 138 -11.91 2.43 -4.76
C LEU A 138 -12.10 0.91 -4.84
N ASN A 139 -12.59 0.27 -3.77
CA ASN A 139 -12.78 -1.17 -3.75
C ASN A 139 -13.99 -1.59 -4.60
N ALA A 140 -15.00 -0.73 -4.67
CA ALA A 140 -16.15 -0.86 -5.55
C ALA A 140 -16.57 0.49 -6.19
N PRO A 141 -17.29 0.46 -7.33
CA PRO A 141 -17.84 1.66 -7.94
C PRO A 141 -18.79 2.41 -6.99
N GLY A 142 -18.68 3.74 -6.95
CA GLY A 142 -19.56 4.60 -6.15
C GLY A 142 -19.15 4.79 -4.69
N GLU A 143 -18.08 4.13 -4.23
CA GLU A 143 -17.51 4.38 -2.90
C GLU A 143 -16.73 5.71 -2.84
N ARG A 144 -16.60 6.30 -1.65
CA ARG A 144 -15.68 7.42 -1.42
C ARG A 144 -14.22 6.98 -1.52
N GLY A 145 -13.93 5.74 -1.13
CA GLY A 145 -12.61 5.13 -1.20
C GLY A 145 -11.67 5.51 -0.07
N GLN A 146 -10.39 5.22 -0.29
CA GLN A 146 -9.31 5.45 0.66
C GLN A 146 -8.19 6.26 0.01
N ALA A 147 -7.63 7.21 0.76
CA ALA A 147 -6.34 7.80 0.48
C ALA A 147 -5.26 6.87 1.05
N VAL A 148 -4.38 6.39 0.18
CA VAL A 148 -3.32 5.46 0.53
C VAL A 148 -1.98 6.08 0.20
N VAL A 149 -1.05 6.05 1.16
CA VAL A 149 0.36 6.30 0.89
C VAL A 149 1.10 4.98 1.02
N ASP A 150 1.57 4.47 -0.10
CA ASP A 150 2.48 3.33 -0.15
C ASP A 150 3.92 3.87 -0.24
N LEU A 151 4.79 3.45 0.66
CA LEU A 151 6.21 3.82 0.72
C LEU A 151 7.06 2.58 0.46
N PHE A 152 7.98 2.68 -0.49
CA PHE A 152 8.85 1.60 -0.91
C PHE A 152 10.30 1.99 -0.73
N ARG A 153 11.12 1.00 -0.36
CA ARG A 153 12.58 1.10 -0.52
C ARG A 153 13.02 0.35 -1.76
N VAL A 154 13.81 1.00 -2.60
CA VAL A 154 14.32 0.46 -3.87
C VAL A 154 15.85 0.36 -3.82
N ARG A 155 16.38 -0.86 -3.97
CA ARG A 155 17.83 -1.13 -4.05
C ARG A 155 18.13 -2.03 -5.22
N GLY A 156 19.17 -1.72 -5.99
CA GLY A 156 19.54 -2.51 -7.17
C GLY A 156 18.43 -2.66 -8.22
N GLY A 157 17.53 -1.68 -8.32
CA GLY A 157 16.36 -1.74 -9.21
C GLY A 157 15.24 -2.68 -8.73
N LYS A 158 15.30 -3.14 -7.48
CA LYS A 158 14.32 -4.02 -6.84
C LYS A 158 13.72 -3.37 -5.61
N ILE A 159 12.47 -3.67 -5.32
CA ILE A 159 11.79 -3.30 -4.09
C ILE A 159 12.18 -4.31 -3.02
N VAL A 160 12.74 -3.80 -1.94
CA VAL A 160 13.25 -4.61 -0.82
C VAL A 160 12.53 -4.31 0.49
N GLU A 161 11.65 -3.30 0.51
CA GLU A 161 10.92 -2.95 1.72
C GLU A 161 9.66 -2.17 1.36
N HIS A 162 8.59 -2.35 2.13
CA HIS A 162 7.32 -1.65 1.92
C HIS A 162 6.61 -1.34 3.25
N TRP A 163 6.11 -0.12 3.34
CA TRP A 163 5.18 0.35 4.36
C TRP A 163 3.98 0.99 3.68
N ASN A 164 2.84 1.00 4.35
CA ASN A 164 1.75 1.85 3.92
C ASN A 164 0.88 2.35 5.07
N VAL A 165 0.13 3.40 4.76
CA VAL A 165 -0.95 3.92 5.58
C VAL A 165 -2.18 4.12 4.72
N LEU A 166 -3.34 3.75 5.26
CA LEU A 166 -4.62 3.88 4.61
C LEU A 166 -5.51 4.76 5.46
N GLN A 167 -6.20 5.70 4.83
CA GLN A 167 -7.19 6.54 5.47
C GLN A 167 -8.46 6.59 4.60
N ASP A 168 -9.61 6.29 5.19
CA ASP A 168 -10.89 6.44 4.50
C ASP A 168 -11.12 7.91 4.12
N VAL A 169 -11.57 8.15 2.89
CA VAL A 169 -11.98 9.49 2.47
C VAL A 169 -13.22 9.86 3.28
N PRO A 170 -13.15 10.93 4.11
CA PRO A 170 -14.20 11.25 5.05
C PRO A 170 -15.45 11.74 4.32
N GLU A 171 -16.62 11.54 4.92
CA GLU A 171 -17.88 12.07 4.39
C GLU A 171 -17.95 13.60 4.44
N SER A 172 -17.33 14.16 5.47
CA SER A 172 -17.22 15.60 5.68
C SER A 172 -15.83 15.94 6.17
N SER A 173 -15.33 17.10 5.79
CA SER A 173 -14.03 17.63 6.19
C SER A 173 -14.22 18.95 6.93
N ALA A 174 -13.46 19.14 8.01
CA ALA A 174 -13.45 20.41 8.73
C ALA A 174 -12.82 21.54 7.88
N ASN A 175 -11.91 21.17 6.98
CA ASN A 175 -11.40 22.05 5.93
C ASN A 175 -12.20 21.85 4.63
N GLY A 176 -12.19 22.83 3.72
CA GLY A 176 -12.87 22.71 2.42
C GLY A 176 -12.05 22.00 1.33
N ASN A 177 -10.92 21.38 1.68
CA ASN A 177 -9.99 20.79 0.72
C ASN A 177 -10.27 19.28 0.59
N GLY A 178 -10.02 18.74 -0.61
CA GLY A 178 -10.02 17.30 -0.81
C GLY A 178 -8.81 16.62 -0.16
N MET A 179 -8.87 15.28 -0.05
CA MET A 179 -7.74 14.47 0.43
C MET A 179 -6.58 14.38 -0.59
N PHE A 180 -6.81 14.76 -1.85
CA PHE A 180 -5.88 14.57 -2.97
C PHE A 180 -5.49 15.89 -3.60
#